data_AF-A0A0P8E0L2-F1
#
_entry.id   AF-A0A0P8E0L2-F1
#
_cell.length_a   1.000
_cell.length_b   1.000
_cell.length_c   1.000
_cell.angle_alpha   90.00
_cell.angle_beta   90.00
_cell.angle_gamma   90.00
#
_symmetry.space_group_name_H-M   'P 1'
#
loop_
_entity.id
_entity.type
_entity.pdbx_description
1 polymer ?
#
loop_
_entity_poly.entity_id
_entity_poly.type
_entity_poly.pdbx_seq_one_letter_code
_entity_poly.pdbx_strand_id
1 'polypeptide(L)' 'MDISLTILIISIMFGFLLGIISGLTPGIHVNNFALILVAISPFLSGIGFAPFYIAVIILSNSIAHTFLDIIPSIFLG' A
#
# COMPACT_ATOMS: atom_id res chain seq x y z
N MET A 1 13.86 -13.18 11.78
CA MET A 1 13.63 -11.82 11.28
C MET A 1 13.00 -11.08 12.43
N ASP A 2 13.74 -10.16 13.05
CA ASP A 2 13.19 -9.39 14.16
C ASP A 2 12.27 -8.32 13.59
N ILE A 3 10.98 -8.41 13.92
CA ILE A 3 9.98 -7.46 13.45
C ILE A 3 10.06 -6.22 14.33
N SER A 4 10.60 -5.13 13.80
CA SER A 4 10.48 -3.80 14.39
C SER A 4 9.02 -3.33 14.32
N LEU A 5 8.43 -3.09 15.50
CA LEU A 5 7.06 -2.60 15.65
C LEU A 5 6.90 -1.20 15.05
N THR A 6 7.92 -0.33 15.18
CA THR A 6 7.89 1.03 14.63
C THR A 6 7.77 1.00 13.11
N ILE A 7 8.60 0.17 12.44
CA ILE A 7 8.56 0.04 10.98
C ILE A 7 7.24 -0.59 10.53
N LEU A 8 6.70 -1.53 11.30
CA LEU A 8 5.40 -2.14 11.03
C LEU A 8 4.29 -1.07 11.02
N ILE A 9 4.21 -0.24 12.07
CA ILE A 9 3.20 0.82 12.17
C ILE A 9 3.35 1.83 11.04
N ILE A 10 4.58 2.25 10.72
CA ILE A 10 4.85 3.16 9.59
C ILE A 10 4.40 2.53 8.26
N SER A 11 4.66 1.23 8.07
CA SER A 11 4.27 0.49 6.87
C SER A 11 2.75 0.43 6.71
N ILE A 12 2.02 0.19 7.81
CA ILE A 12 0.55 0.20 7.82
C ILE A 12 0.03 1.59 7.48
N MET A 13 0.52 2.65 8.15
CA MET A 13 0.08 4.02 7.90
C MET A 13 0.38 4.47 6.48
N PHE A 14 1.54 4.13 5.94
CA PHE A 14 1.90 4.44 4.57
C PHE A 14 0.99 3.71 3.58
N GLY A 15 0.76 2.41 3.77
CA GLY A 15 -0.18 1.64 2.95
C GLY A 15 -1.60 2.20 3.01
N PHE A 16 -2.10 2.54 4.19
CA PHE A 16 -3.40 3.18 4.37
C PHE A 16 -3.53 4.50 3.58
N LEU A 17 -2.51 5.36 3.60
CA LEU A 17 -2.50 6.60 2.81
C LEU A 17 -2.52 6.35 1.30
N LEU A 18 -1.76 5.35 0.81
CA LEU A 18 -1.83 4.93 -0.59
C LEU A 18 -3.23 4.39 -0.94
N GLY A 19 -3.87 3.71 -0.01
CA GLY A 19 -5.24 3.22 -0.15
C GLY A 19 -6.27 4.35 -0.25
N ILE A 20 -6.08 5.44 0.51
CA ILE A 20 -6.90 6.65 0.38
C ILE A 20 -6.74 7.26 -1.02
N ILE A 21 -5.50 7.45 -1.47
CA ILE A 21 -5.22 8.05 -2.77
C ILE A 21 -5.80 7.18 -3.89
N SER A 22 -5.55 5.88 -3.86
CA SER A 22 -6.01 4.95 -4.89
C SER A 22 -7.53 4.77 -4.87
N GLY A 23 -8.15 4.67 -3.70
CA GLY A 23 -9.59 4.45 -3.57
C GLY A 23 -10.40 5.69 -3.96
N LEU A 24 -9.94 6.89 -3.63
CA LEU A 24 -10.68 8.12 -3.95
C LEU A 24 -10.41 8.66 -5.37
N THR A 25 -9.38 8.17 -6.06
CA THR A 25 -9.02 8.64 -7.41
C THR A 25 -9.50 7.64 -8.47
N PRO A 26 -10.52 7.98 -9.27
CA PRO A 26 -10.99 7.11 -10.35
C PRO A 26 -9.86 6.74 -11.32
N GLY A 27 -9.77 5.45 -11.67
CA GLY A 27 -8.78 4.92 -12.61
C GLY A 27 -7.40 4.59 -12.01
N ILE A 28 -7.16 4.89 -10.73
CA ILE A 28 -5.96 4.41 -10.01
C ILE A 28 -6.31 3.13 -9.25
N HIS A 29 -5.55 2.05 -9.49
CA HIS A 29 -5.77 0.77 -8.81
C HIS A 29 -4.60 0.38 -7.91
N VAL A 30 -4.90 -0.47 -6.93
CA VAL A 30 -3.92 -1.05 -5.99
C VAL A 30 -2.77 -1.77 -6.68
N ASN A 31 -3.03 -2.37 -7.85
CA ASN A 31 -2.03 -3.09 -8.64
C ASN A 31 -0.88 -2.20 -9.12
N ASN A 32 -1.14 -0.91 -9.39
CA ASN A 32 -0.11 0.03 -9.82
C ASN A 32 0.89 0.28 -8.69
N PHE A 33 0.38 0.49 -7.47
CA PHE A 33 1.21 0.65 -6.29
C PHE A 33 1.95 -0.64 -5.93
N ALA A 34 1.28 -1.80 -5.99
CA ALA A 34 1.92 -3.09 -5.75
C ALA A 34 3.09 -3.33 -6.72
N LEU A 35 2.90 -3.05 -8.02
CA LEU A 35 3.95 -3.20 -9.02
C LEU A 35 5.16 -2.30 -8.73
N ILE A 36 4.94 -1.02 -8.42
CA ILE A 36 6.02 -0.08 -8.07
C ILE A 36 6.75 -0.53 -6.80
N LEU A 37 6.01 -0.88 -5.75
CA LEU A 37 6.57 -1.31 -4.47
C LEU A 37 7.36 -2.62 -4.57
N VAL A 38 6.87 -3.59 -5.35
CA VAL A 38 7.59 -4.84 -5.63
C VAL A 38 8.82 -4.58 -6.48
N ALA A 39 8.76 -3.69 -7.48
CA ALA A 39 9.91 -3.35 -8.31
C ALA A 39 11.06 -2.72 -7.51
N ILE A 40 10.75 -1.91 -6.49
CA ILE A 40 11.75 -1.25 -5.63
C ILE A 40 12.19 -2.16 -4.45
N SER A 41 11.45 -3.25 -4.18
CA SER A 41 11.72 -4.18 -3.07
C SER A 41 13.17 -4.68 -2.99
N PRO A 42 13.84 -5.09 -4.09
CA PRO A 42 15.23 -5.53 -4.01
C PRO A 42 16.19 -4.42 -3.53
N PHE A 43 15.95 -3.18 -3.94
CA PHE A 43 16.74 -2.02 -3.51
C PHE A 43 16.53 -1.72 -2.02
N LEU A 44 15.27 -1.72 -1.58
CA LEU A 44 14.88 -1.55 -0.17
C LEU A 44 15.49 -2.64 0.73
N SER A 45 15.52 -3.89 0.25
CA SER A 45 16.18 -4.99 0.95
C SER A 45 17.69 -4.76 1.11
N GLY A 46 18.34 -4.11 0.13
CA GLY A 46 19.76 -3.75 0.20
C GLY A 46 20.13 -2.73 1.28
N ILE A 47 19.16 -1.91 1.72
CA ILE A 47 19.33 -0.91 2.80
C ILE A 47 18.74 -1.38 4.14
N GLY A 48 18.40 -2.68 4.27
CA GLY A 48 17.92 -3.28 5.52
C GLY A 48 16.40 -3.24 5.70
N PHE A 49 15.62 -2.82 4.70
CA PHE A 49 14.16 -2.85 4.75
C PHE A 49 13.62 -4.18 4.22
N ALA A 50 13.18 -5.05 5.13
CA ALA A 50 12.74 -6.40 4.78
C ALA A 50 11.51 -6.38 3.84
N PRO A 51 11.44 -7.27 2.82
CA PRO A 51 10.29 -7.37 1.91
C PRO A 51 8.94 -7.60 2.61
N PHE A 52 8.96 -8.14 3.83
CA PHE A 52 7.79 -8.27 4.69
C PHE A 52 7.05 -6.94 4.90
N TYR A 53 7.78 -5.85 5.17
CA TYR A 53 7.17 -4.54 5.38
C TYR A 53 6.52 -4.00 4.11
N ILE A 54 7.08 -4.32 2.94
CA ILE A 54 6.50 -3.98 1.64
C ILE A 54 5.19 -4.74 1.43
N ALA A 55 5.15 -6.03 1.78
CA ALA A 55 3.91 -6.80 1.74
C ALA A 55 2.84 -6.20 2.67
N VAL A 56 3.21 -5.70 3.85
CA VAL A 56 2.31 -5.00 4.77
C VAL A 56 1.78 -3.70 4.16
N ILE A 57 2.64 -2.90 3.52
CA ILE A 57 2.21 -1.67 2.80
C ILE A 57 1.17 -2.03 1.73
N ILE A 58 1.45 -3.05 0.91
CA ILE A 58 0.55 -3.48 -0.16
C ILE A 58 -0.79 -3.97 0.42
N LEU A 59 -0.75 -4.80 1.46
CA LEU A 59 -1.96 -5.32 2.10
C LEU A 59 -2.81 -4.17 2.69
N SER A 60 -2.19 -3.24 3.41
CA SER A 60 -2.93 -2.10 3.98
C SER A 60 -3.49 -1.17 2.91
N ASN A 61 -2.77 -0.95 1.80
CA ASN A 61 -3.26 -0.23 0.63
C ASN A 61 -4.48 -0.92 0.01
N SER A 62 -4.40 -2.24 -0.21
CA SER A 62 -5.52 -3.01 -0.78
C SER A 62 -6.77 -2.95 0.08
N ILE A 63 -6.63 -3.09 1.40
CA ILE A 63 -7.76 -2.99 2.33
C ILE A 63 -8.39 -1.59 2.25
N ALA A 64 -7.59 -0.53 2.43
CA ALA A 64 -8.10 0.84 2.43
C ALA A 64 -8.74 1.23 1.08
N HIS A 65 -8.13 0.85 -0.05
CA HIS A 65 -8.70 1.06 -1.38
C HIS A 65 -10.08 0.42 -1.52
N THR A 66 -10.22 -0.86 -1.16
CA THR A 66 -11.46 -1.64 -1.32
C THR A 66 -12.65 -1.05 -0.54
N PHE A 67 -12.37 -0.31 0.54
CA PHE A 67 -13.42 0.37 1.30
C PHE A 67 -13.70 1.78 0.81
N LEU A 68 -12.78 2.41 0.09
CA LEU A 68 -12.87 3.81 -0.34
C LEU A 68 -13.27 3.95 -1.81
N ASP A 69 -12.95 2.98 -2.66
CA ASP A 69 -13.29 2.95 -4.10
C ASP A 69 -14.79 2.95 -4.38
N ILE A 70 -15.59 2.48 -3.42
CA ILE A 70 -17.05 2.58 -3.46
C ILE A 70 -17.53 4.04 -3.52
N ILE A 71 -16.79 4.98 -2.92
CA ILE A 71 -17.18 6.39 -2.88
C ILE A 71 -17.25 6.96 -4.29
N PRO A 72 -16.14 7.07 -5.07
CA PRO A 72 -16.23 7.57 -6.43
C PRO A 72 -17.09 6.70 -7.33
N SER A 73 -17.14 5.38 -7.13
CA SER A 73 -17.99 4.47 -7.92
C SER A 73 -19.49 4.82 -7.79
N ILE A 74 -19.97 5.15 -6.59
CA ILE A 74 -21.37 5.57 -6.41
C ILE A 74 -21.66 6.91 -7.13
N PHE A 75 -20.70 7.84 -7.15
CA PHE A 75 -20.90 9.15 -7.78
C PHE A 75 -20.76 9.13 -9.31
N LEU A 76 -19.96 8.23 -9.86
CA LEU A 76 -19.65 8.17 -11.30
C LEU A 76 -20.42 7.08 -12.06
N GLY A 77 -20.95 6.07 -11.36
CA GLY A 77 -21.58 4.89 -11.96
C GLY A 77 -20.56 3.82 -12.33
#